data_AF-A0A967KB78-F1
#
_entry.id   AF-A0A967KB78-F1
#
_cell.length_a   1.000
_cell.length_b   1.000
_cell.length_c   1.000
_cell.angle_alpha   90.00
_cell.angle_beta   90.00
_cell.angle_gamma   90.00
#
_symmetry.space_group_name_H-M   'P 1'
#
loop_
_entity.id
_entity.type
_entity.pdbx_description
1 polymer ?
#
loop_
_entity_poly.entity_id
_entity_poly.type
_entity_poly.pdbx_seq_one_letter_code
_entity_poly.pdbx_strand_id
1 'polypeptide(L)'
;MIDRRCLGSLLLALAAVTGAPGASGAQAGPEPALSLEEAIALAKQNNPGYLASVNDADVAHWEVRSSYGRLLAPSLSVSSSLSWQGSGEQLFGSITDDQLGFGGQPSFYLSSYTLGLDYTLDGATLLAPGRSKANREATTA
;
A
#
# COMPACT_ATOMS: atom_id res chain seq x y z
N MET A 1 4.74 36.04 -9.20
CA MET A 1 5.29 35.78 -10.55
C MET A 1 6.00 34.44 -10.49
N ILE A 2 5.31 33.37 -10.90
CA ILE A 2 5.81 31.99 -10.80
C ILE A 2 6.65 31.73 -12.04
N ASP A 3 7.92 31.39 -11.82
CA ASP A 3 8.96 31.33 -12.84
C ASP A 3 8.68 30.18 -13.83
N ARG A 4 8.39 30.53 -15.09
CA ARG A 4 8.04 29.60 -16.19
C ARG A 4 9.20 28.65 -16.54
N ARG A 5 10.39 28.89 -15.98
CA ARG A 5 11.62 28.11 -16.17
C ARG A 5 11.67 26.85 -15.30
N CYS A 6 10.95 26.77 -14.19
CA CYS A 6 10.87 25.55 -13.38
C CYS A 6 9.91 24.50 -13.94
N LEU A 7 8.88 24.93 -14.69
CA LEU A 7 7.86 24.04 -15.23
C LEU A 7 8.34 23.28 -16.49
N GLY A 8 9.26 23.87 -17.24
CA GLY A 8 9.90 23.24 -18.42
C GLY A 8 10.84 22.09 -18.05
N SER A 9 11.53 22.20 -16.91
CA SER A 9 12.47 21.18 -16.43
C SER A 9 11.77 19.94 -15.87
N LEU A 10 10.54 20.08 -15.39
CA LEU A 10 9.75 18.97 -14.84
C LEU A 10 9.09 18.12 -15.95
N LEU A 11 8.75 18.73 -17.08
CA LEU A 11 8.14 18.04 -18.23
C LEU A 11 9.15 17.23 -19.06
N LEU A 12 10.43 17.60 -19.05
CA LEU A 12 11.47 16.88 -19.80
C LEU A 12 11.98 15.63 -19.06
N ALA A 13 11.76 15.54 -17.74
CA ALA A 13 12.16 14.38 -16.94
C ALA A 13 11.18 13.19 -17.03
N LEU A 14 9.91 13.43 -17.42
CA LEU A 14 8.88 12.38 -17.49
C LEU A 14 8.86 11.63 -18.84
N ALA A 15 9.56 12.12 -19.86
CA ALA A 15 9.58 11.52 -21.20
C ALA A 15 10.64 10.41 -21.39
N ALA A 16 11.48 10.13 -20.38
CA ALA A 16 12.57 9.15 -20.49
C ALA A 16 12.20 7.71 -20.09
N VAL A 17 10.92 7.43 -19.75
CA VAL A 17 10.47 6.11 -19.24
C VAL A 17 9.75 5.23 -20.27
N THR A 18 9.62 5.66 -21.53
CA THR A 18 8.95 4.84 -22.57
C THR A 18 9.85 4.60 -23.78
N GLY A 19 10.47 3.42 -23.85
CA GLY A 19 11.09 2.94 -25.08
C GLY A 19 12.43 2.23 -24.90
N ALA A 20 12.45 1.10 -24.18
CA ALA A 20 13.47 0.08 -24.44
C ALA A 20 12.83 -0.96 -25.39
N PRO A 21 13.22 -1.02 -26.68
CA PRO A 21 12.83 -2.13 -27.54
C PRO A 21 13.46 -3.42 -27.00
N GLY A 22 12.64 -4.46 -26.86
CA GLY A 22 13.09 -5.78 -26.46
C GLY A 22 14.25 -6.24 -27.34
N ALA A 23 15.40 -6.49 -26.71
CA ALA A 23 16.51 -7.16 -27.37
C ALA A 23 16.05 -8.55 -27.81
N SER A 24 16.07 -8.73 -29.13
CA SER A 24 15.69 -9.93 -29.84
C SER A 24 16.59 -11.12 -29.49
N GLY A 25 15.95 -12.30 -29.38
CA GLY A 25 16.50 -13.65 -29.54
C GLY A 25 17.98 -13.87 -29.25
N ALA A 26 18.28 -14.36 -28.05
CA ALA A 26 19.50 -15.12 -27.82
C ALA A 26 19.47 -16.36 -28.73
N GLN A 27 20.49 -16.49 -29.57
CA GLN A 27 20.65 -17.60 -30.51
C GLN A 27 20.71 -18.92 -29.75
N ALA A 28 19.81 -19.84 -30.09
CA ALA A 28 19.88 -21.24 -29.67
C ALA A 28 21.17 -21.85 -30.25
N GLY A 29 22.22 -21.93 -29.41
CA GLY A 29 23.26 -22.93 -29.59
C GLY A 29 22.67 -24.34 -29.48
N PRO A 30 23.42 -25.41 -29.81
CA PRO A 30 22.93 -26.79 -29.66
C PRO A 30 22.44 -26.98 -28.22
N GLU A 31 21.12 -27.06 -28.02
CA GLU A 31 20.59 -27.26 -26.68
C GLU A 31 21.11 -28.61 -26.17
N PRO A 32 21.71 -28.67 -24.97
CA PRO A 32 21.89 -29.96 -24.33
C PRO A 32 20.51 -30.63 -24.29
N ALA A 33 20.42 -31.89 -24.72
CA ALA A 33 19.17 -32.63 -24.67
C ALA A 33 18.74 -32.76 -23.21
N LEU A 34 17.94 -31.79 -22.74
CA LEU A 34 17.38 -31.75 -21.40
C LEU A 34 16.60 -33.05 -21.21
N SER A 35 16.84 -33.73 -20.08
CA SER A 35 15.97 -34.83 -19.69
C SER A 35 14.52 -34.33 -19.57
N LEU A 36 13.55 -35.22 -19.77
CA LEU A 36 12.12 -34.86 -19.66
C LEU A 36 11.82 -34.22 -18.30
N GLU A 37 12.46 -34.73 -17.25
CA GLU A 37 12.37 -34.21 -15.89
C GLU A 37 12.91 -32.78 -15.79
N GLU A 38 14.07 -32.47 -16.38
CA GLU A 38 14.63 -31.12 -16.40
C GLU A 38 13.77 -30.15 -17.22
N ALA A 39 13.22 -30.60 -18.36
CA ALA A 39 12.33 -29.80 -19.18
C ALA A 39 11.03 -29.44 -18.42
N ILE A 40 10.45 -30.39 -17.70
CA ILE A 40 9.27 -30.13 -16.85
C ILE A 40 9.61 -29.22 -15.68
N ALA A 41 10.77 -29.42 -15.03
CA ALA A 41 11.21 -28.57 -13.93
C ALA A 41 11.41 -27.12 -14.38
N LEU A 42 12.07 -26.91 -15.52
CA LEU A 42 12.27 -25.59 -16.12
C LEU A 42 10.94 -24.94 -16.54
N ALA A 43 10.02 -25.73 -17.09
CA ALA A 43 8.68 -25.27 -17.45
C ALA A 43 7.90 -24.83 -16.21
N LYS A 44 7.87 -25.61 -15.12
CA LYS A 44 7.19 -25.20 -13.88
C LYS A 44 7.81 -23.94 -13.25
N GLN A 45 9.11 -23.73 -13.43
CA GLN A 45 9.80 -22.57 -12.89
C GLN A 45 9.56 -21.28 -13.70
N ASN A 46 9.39 -21.39 -15.02
CA ASN A 46 9.32 -20.21 -15.90
C ASN A 46 7.98 -20.03 -16.61
N ASN A 47 7.04 -20.97 -16.50
CA ASN A 47 5.73 -20.84 -17.12
C ASN A 47 4.87 -19.83 -16.34
N PRO A 48 4.56 -18.66 -16.93
CA PRO A 48 3.81 -17.62 -16.23
C PRO A 48 2.38 -18.04 -15.90
N GLY A 49 1.75 -18.89 -16.72
CA GLY A 49 0.40 -19.40 -16.46
C GLY A 49 0.36 -20.35 -15.26
N TYR A 50 1.36 -21.23 -15.13
CA TYR A 50 1.49 -22.09 -13.95
C TYR A 50 1.77 -21.27 -12.69
N LEU A 51 2.72 -20.32 -12.75
CA LEU A 51 3.01 -19.45 -11.61
C LEU A 51 1.82 -18.59 -11.19
N ALA A 52 1.02 -18.11 -12.15
CA ALA A 52 -0.24 -17.40 -11.87
C ALA A 52 -1.22 -18.30 -11.09
N SER A 53 -1.44 -19.54 -11.55
CA SER A 53 -2.34 -20.47 -10.84
C SER A 53 -1.88 -20.81 -9.42
N VAL A 54 -0.57 -20.96 -9.20
CA VAL A 54 0.00 -21.18 -7.86
C VAL A 54 -0.21 -19.93 -6.98
N ASN A 55 0.01 -18.74 -7.54
CA ASN A 55 -0.23 -17.49 -6.83
C ASN A 55 -1.71 -17.33 -6.43
N ASP A 56 -2.64 -17.63 -7.36
CA ASP A 56 -4.08 -17.54 -7.09
C ASP A 56 -4.50 -18.47 -5.95
N ALA A 57 -3.94 -19.69 -5.91
CA ALA A 57 -4.15 -20.62 -4.81
C ALA A 57 -3.61 -20.07 -3.48
N ASP A 58 -2.40 -19.51 -3.47
CA ASP A 58 -1.81 -18.90 -2.28
C ASP A 58 -2.65 -17.73 -1.77
N VAL A 59 -3.13 -16.85 -2.67
CA VAL A 59 -4.04 -15.75 -2.33
C VAL A 59 -5.31 -16.28 -1.68
N ALA A 60 -5.95 -17.30 -2.25
CA ALA A 60 -7.15 -17.91 -1.68
C ALA A 60 -6.90 -18.54 -0.28
N HIS A 61 -5.72 -19.12 -0.05
CA HIS A 61 -5.33 -19.60 1.28
C HIS A 61 -5.15 -18.45 2.30
N TRP A 62 -4.61 -17.31 1.86
CA TRP A 62 -4.48 -16.12 2.70
C TRP A 62 -5.84 -15.48 3.00
N GLU A 63 -6.79 -15.50 2.07
CA GLU A 63 -8.15 -15.01 2.32
C GLU A 63 -8.86 -15.80 3.43
N VAL A 64 -8.72 -17.13 3.44
CA VAL A 64 -9.29 -17.94 4.53
C VAL A 64 -8.65 -17.53 5.86
N ARG A 65 -7.32 -17.35 5.92
CA ARG A 65 -6.64 -16.91 7.15
C ARG A 65 -7.06 -15.51 7.58
N SER A 66 -7.18 -14.56 6.64
CA SER A 66 -7.60 -13.19 6.95
C SER A 66 -9.05 -13.14 7.41
N SER A 67 -9.93 -14.01 6.90
CA SER A 67 -11.32 -14.11 7.34
C SER A 67 -11.43 -14.57 8.81
N TYR A 68 -10.60 -15.52 9.23
CA TYR A 68 -10.48 -15.91 10.64
C TYR A 68 -9.84 -14.80 11.47
N GLY A 69 -8.85 -14.10 10.93
CA GLY A 69 -8.26 -12.91 11.54
C GLY A 69 -9.32 -11.86 11.83
N ARG A 70 -10.20 -11.55 10.87
CA ARG A 70 -11.29 -10.58 11.03
C ARG A 70 -12.37 -11.04 12.02
N LEU A 71 -12.58 -12.34 12.15
CA LEU A 71 -13.52 -12.91 13.12
C LEU A 71 -13.03 -12.75 14.56
N LEU A 72 -11.72 -12.90 14.80
CA LEU A 72 -11.15 -12.99 16.14
C LEU A 72 -10.41 -11.73 16.59
N ALA A 73 -9.97 -10.89 15.65
CA ALA A 73 -9.17 -9.72 15.96
C ALA A 73 -10.05 -8.49 16.25
N PRO A 74 -9.87 -7.82 17.39
CA PRO A 74 -10.36 -6.47 17.58
C PRO A 74 -9.60 -5.48 16.69
N SER A 75 -10.28 -4.42 16.28
CA SER A 75 -9.63 -3.28 15.65
C SER A 75 -8.87 -2.50 16.70
N LEU A 76 -7.57 -2.34 16.50
CA LEU A 76 -6.72 -1.48 17.31
C LEU A 76 -6.27 -0.31 16.44
N SER A 77 -6.69 0.90 16.80
CA SER A 77 -6.22 2.13 16.20
C SER A 77 -5.26 2.84 17.16
N VAL A 78 -4.11 3.22 16.64
CA VAL A 78 -3.13 4.05 17.35
C VAL A 78 -2.92 5.27 16.47
N SER A 79 -3.24 6.44 17.00
CA SER A 79 -2.96 7.70 16.33
C SER A 79 -2.09 8.58 17.21
N SER A 80 -1.13 9.24 16.58
CA SER A 80 -0.25 10.22 17.20
C SER A 80 -0.34 11.46 16.33
N SER A 81 -0.67 12.60 16.92
CA SER A 81 -0.69 13.88 16.23
C SER A 81 0.22 14.85 16.93
N LEU A 82 1.02 15.55 16.14
CA LEU A 82 1.96 16.54 16.60
C LEU A 82 1.64 17.86 15.92
N SER A 83 1.32 18.88 16.70
CA SER A 83 1.07 20.22 16.21
C SER A 83 2.04 21.22 16.85
N TRP A 84 2.54 22.12 16.02
CA TRP A 84 3.34 23.25 16.45
C TRP A 84 2.53 24.52 16.19
N GLN A 85 2.30 25.30 17.24
CA GLN A 85 1.70 26.61 17.13
C GLN A 85 2.77 27.64 17.43
N GLY A 86 3.31 28.24 16.36
CA GLY A 86 4.26 29.34 16.47
C GLY A 86 3.65 30.54 17.18
N SER A 87 4.51 31.36 17.80
CA SER A 87 4.15 32.67 18.34
C SER A 87 3.80 33.60 17.17
N GLY A 88 2.59 33.48 16.67
CA GLY A 88 1.98 34.39 15.72
C GLY A 88 0.94 35.23 16.45
N GLU A 89 0.81 36.48 16.07
CA GLU A 89 -0.19 37.39 16.61
C GLU A 89 -1.59 36.79 16.41
N GLN A 90 -2.16 36.21 17.46
CA GLN A 90 -3.44 35.53 17.37
C GLN A 90 -4.53 36.61 17.26
N LEU A 91 -5.09 36.79 16.06
CA LEU A 91 -6.20 37.72 15.86
C LEU A 91 -7.42 37.21 16.62
N PHE A 92 -7.73 37.83 17.75
CA PHE A 92 -9.01 37.67 18.44
C PHE A 92 -10.00 38.68 17.86
N GLY A 93 -10.69 38.30 16.78
CA GLY A 93 -11.58 39.21 16.07
C GLY A 93 -10.81 40.25 15.26
N SER A 94 -11.08 41.55 15.47
CA SER A 94 -10.44 42.67 14.73
C SER A 94 -9.28 43.33 15.47
N ILE A 95 -8.91 42.83 16.65
CA ILE A 95 -7.85 43.37 17.49
C ILE A 95 -6.73 42.34 17.51
N THR A 96 -5.53 42.76 17.14
CA THR A 96 -4.36 41.91 17.26
C THR A 96 -3.89 41.81 18.71
N ASP A 97 -3.27 40.68 19.04
CA ASP A 97 -2.80 40.36 20.39
C ASP A 97 -1.78 41.38 20.96
N ASP A 98 -1.01 42.05 20.09
CA ASP A 98 -0.13 43.16 20.45
C ASP A 98 -0.91 44.40 20.94
N GLN A 99 -2.08 44.69 20.35
CA GLN A 99 -2.94 45.80 20.76
C GLN A 99 -3.67 45.56 22.09
N LEU A 100 -3.78 44.30 22.53
CA LEU A 100 -4.36 43.93 23.82
C LEU A 100 -3.33 43.85 24.95
N GLY A 101 -2.05 44.16 24.67
CA GLY A 101 -0.98 44.08 25.65
C GLY A 101 -0.52 42.65 25.99
N PHE A 102 -0.90 41.67 25.16
CA PHE A 102 -0.46 40.27 25.27
C PHE A 102 0.70 39.94 24.32
N GLY A 103 1.40 40.97 23.80
CA GLY A 103 2.55 40.81 22.92
C GLY A 103 3.56 39.80 23.45
N GLY A 104 3.78 38.73 22.68
CA GLY A 104 4.74 37.67 23.01
C GLY A 104 4.13 36.36 23.51
N GLN A 105 2.99 35.91 22.97
CA GLN A 105 2.50 34.55 23.22
C GLN A 105 3.58 33.51 22.90
N PRO A 106 3.99 32.65 23.86
CA PRO A 106 5.03 31.67 23.62
C PRO A 106 4.55 30.61 22.63
N SER A 107 5.45 30.15 21.76
CA SER A 107 5.15 29.04 20.85
C SER A 107 4.91 27.76 21.64
N PHE A 108 3.78 27.11 21.42
CA PHE A 108 3.45 25.83 22.07
C PHE A 108 3.68 24.68 21.11
N TYR A 109 4.22 23.59 21.64
CA TYR A 109 4.34 22.30 20.95
C TYR A 109 3.36 21.33 21.60
N LEU A 110 2.41 20.83 20.83
CA LEU A 110 1.34 19.97 21.31
C LEU A 110 1.49 18.59 20.67
N SER A 111 1.71 17.59 21.53
CA SER A 111 1.68 16.18 21.15
C SER A 111 0.41 15.56 21.71
N SER A 112 -0.29 14.79 20.89
CA SER A 112 -1.47 14.02 21.28
C SER A 112 -1.32 12.58 20.82
N TYR A 113 -1.63 11.63 21.69
CA TYR A 113 -1.59 10.20 21.41
C TYR A 113 -2.96 9.63 21.74
N THR A 114 -3.64 9.02 20.78
CA THR A 114 -4.94 8.39 20.96
C THR A 114 -4.84 6.91 20.66
N LEU A 115 -5.30 6.10 21.60
CA LEU A 115 -5.42 4.65 21.48
C LEU A 115 -6.91 4.33 21.46
N GLY A 116 -7.38 3.71 20.39
CA GLY A 116 -8.76 3.24 20.24
C GLY A 116 -8.78 1.73 20.05
N LEU A 117 -9.63 1.04 20.80
CA LEU A 117 -9.88 -0.39 20.64
C LEU A 117 -11.37 -0.61 20.43
N ASP A 118 -11.71 -1.19 19.28
CA ASP A 118 -13.08 -1.39 18.83
C ASP A 118 -13.26 -2.84 18.40
N TYR A 119 -14.31 -3.50 18.89
CA TYR A 119 -14.67 -4.85 18.48
C TYR A 119 -16.11 -4.89 18.00
N THR A 120 -16.27 -5.16 16.70
CA THR A 120 -17.60 -5.23 16.05
C THR A 120 -17.79 -6.61 15.45
N LEU A 121 -18.92 -7.23 15.76
CA LEU A 121 -19.31 -8.54 15.25
C LEU A 121 -20.60 -8.43 14.46
N ASP A 122 -20.49 -8.62 13.14
CA ASP A 122 -21.62 -8.64 12.21
C ASP A 122 -21.85 -10.03 11.63
N GLY A 123 -23.08 -10.31 11.19
CA GLY A 123 -23.42 -11.58 10.54
C GLY A 123 -22.57 -11.90 9.30
N ALA A 124 -22.12 -10.88 8.58
CA ALA A 124 -21.19 -11.05 7.46
C ALA A 124 -19.80 -11.54 7.90
N THR A 125 -19.33 -11.11 9.08
CA THR A 125 -18.04 -11.52 9.64
C THR A 125 -18.10 -12.96 10.17
N LEU A 126 -19.23 -13.38 10.75
CA LEU A 126 -19.46 -14.77 11.16
C LEU A 126 -19.44 -15.74 9.96
N LEU A 127 -19.99 -15.32 8.82
CA LEU A 127 -20.06 -16.13 7.61
C LEU A 127 -18.83 -16.01 6.70
N ALA A 128 -17.89 -15.12 7.01
CA ALA A 128 -16.72 -14.85 6.18
C ALA A 128 -15.83 -16.10 5.95
N PRO A 129 -15.53 -16.94 6.95
CA PRO A 129 -14.69 -18.12 6.74
C PRO A 129 -15.31 -19.16 5.80
N GLY A 130 -16.63 -19.32 5.84
CA GLY A 130 -17.34 -20.23 4.92
C GLY A 130 -17.24 -19.76 3.48
N ARG A 131 -17.40 -18.45 3.25
CA ARG A 131 -17.28 -17.83 1.93
C ARG A 131 -15.86 -17.96 1.36
N SER A 132 -14.83 -17.67 2.15
CA SER A 132 -13.44 -17.80 1.70
C SER A 132 -13.06 -19.24 1.36
N LYS A 133 -13.61 -20.23 2.07
CA LYS A 133 -13.41 -21.65 1.72
C LYS A 133 -14.04 -22.01 0.37
N ALA A 134 -15.27 -21.55 0.12
CA ALA A 134 -15.94 -21.76 -1.16
C ALA A 134 -15.19 -21.08 -2.33
N ASN A 135 -14.67 -19.86 -2.13
CA ASN A 135 -13.85 -19.17 -3.13
C ASN A 135 -12.57 -19.95 -3.44
N ARG A 136 -11.87 -20.46 -2.40
CA ARG A 136 -10.68 -21.29 -2.59
C ARG A 136 -10.96 -22.56 -3.38
N GLU A 137 -12.07 -23.24 -3.09
CA GLU A 137 -12.49 -24.43 -3.84
C GLU A 137 -12.77 -24.09 -5.31
N ALA A 138 -13.39 -22.94 -5.58
CA ALA A 138 -13.64 -22.47 -6.94
C ALA A 138 -12.36 -22.10 -7.72
N THR A 139 -11.29 -21.66 -7.06
CA THR A 139 -9.99 -21.38 -7.71
C THR A 139 -9.26 -22.67 -8.12
N THR A 140 -9.55 -23.79 -7.47
CA THR A 140 -8.90 -25.09 -7.73
C THR A 140 -9.67 -26.02 -8.67
N ALA A 141 -10.93 -25.69 -9.00
CA ALA A 141 -11.83 -26.48 -9.84
C ALA A 141 -11.72 -26.09 -11.33
#